data_AF-A0A3B0T527-F1
#
_entry.id   AF-A0A3B0T527-F1
#
_cell.length_a   1.000
_cell.length_b   1.000
_cell.length_c   1.000
_cell.angle_alpha   90.00
_cell.angle_beta   90.00
_cell.angle_gamma   90.00
#
_symmetry.space_group_name_H-M   'P 1'
#
loop_
_entity.id
_entity.type
_entity.pdbx_description
1 polymer ?
#
loop_
_entity_poly.entity_id
_entity_poly.type
_entity_poly.pdbx_seq_one_letter_code
_entity_poly.pdbx_strand_id
1 'polypeptide(L)'
;MRPIARVLTLVVVLVAGACSPGPSVMSDAEIATATEMGVQRGDYLEGIRAEERLMSECMAQRGYEYTPLPAEDLIVFKTDLPGYGMTQSLLDGVRGLGSEPPDPNIARLPKEQREGYIDAATACRERVSVVRESPLGTPAAVDARQLFDAAWEEFYRTPGFVAAVEDWSGCMAEKGYEFSELREPKLSMIDQLVALSSSVDDSTLLDEGVVLALLAEEIAVSDADRECRALHIDRLELDFKTRLLRDNADSVAVLRSATRGETD
;
A
#
# COMPACT_ATOMS: atom_id res chain seq x y z
N MET A 1 -7.21 -52.01 26.18
CA MET A 1 -7.17 -51.14 24.99
C MET A 1 -6.59 -49.80 25.40
N ARG A 2 -5.36 -49.50 24.95
CA ARG A 2 -4.62 -48.26 25.27
C ARG A 2 -4.92 -47.21 24.20
N PRO A 3 -5.18 -45.93 24.54
CA PRO A 3 -5.18 -44.89 23.54
C PRO A 3 -3.72 -44.59 23.15
N ILE A 4 -3.41 -44.81 21.87
CA ILE A 4 -2.16 -44.37 21.26
C ILE A 4 -2.29 -42.86 21.11
N ALA A 5 -1.50 -42.12 21.90
CA ALA A 5 -1.24 -40.71 21.68
C ALA A 5 -0.61 -40.55 20.30
N ARG A 6 -1.41 -40.12 19.32
CA ARG A 6 -0.90 -39.59 18.06
C ARG A 6 -0.65 -38.11 18.28
N VAL A 7 0.62 -37.82 18.55
CA VAL A 7 1.27 -36.53 18.35
C VAL A 7 0.93 -36.09 16.93
N LEU A 8 -0.04 -35.18 16.81
CA LEU A 8 -0.36 -34.51 15.56
C LEU A 8 0.46 -33.24 15.56
N THR A 9 1.59 -33.31 14.86
CA THR A 9 2.47 -32.19 14.56
C THR A 9 1.64 -31.05 14.01
N LEU A 10 1.48 -30.01 14.84
CA LEU A 10 0.92 -28.72 14.49
C LEU A 10 1.89 -28.07 13.51
N VAL A 11 1.71 -28.28 12.22
CA VAL A 11 2.33 -27.43 11.20
C VAL A 11 1.40 -26.23 11.06
N VAL A 12 1.74 -25.17 11.77
CA VAL A 12 1.26 -23.82 11.50
C VAL A 12 1.75 -23.46 10.09
N VAL A 13 0.87 -23.58 9.09
CA VAL A 13 1.05 -22.95 7.77
C VAL A 13 0.10 -21.77 7.70
N LEU A 14 0.34 -20.80 8.58
CA LEU A 14 0.00 -19.41 8.32
C LEU A 14 1.35 -18.72 8.19
N VAL A 15 1.50 -17.98 7.08
CA VAL A 15 2.75 -17.43 6.52
C VAL A 15 3.53 -18.37 5.58
N ALA A 16 2.85 -18.81 4.53
CA ALA A 16 3.47 -18.89 3.20
C ALA A 16 2.55 -18.26 2.13
N GLY A 17 2.00 -17.08 2.45
CA GLY A 17 1.66 -16.07 1.44
C GLY A 17 2.90 -15.31 0.94
N ALA A 18 4.09 -15.91 1.10
CA ALA A 18 5.38 -15.35 0.71
C ALA A 18 5.87 -15.89 -0.65
N CYS A 19 4.96 -16.34 -1.52
CA CYS A 19 5.28 -16.73 -2.90
C CYS A 19 4.39 -15.98 -3.90
N SER A 20 4.37 -14.66 -3.77
CA SER A 20 4.28 -13.67 -4.85
C SER A 20 4.31 -12.31 -4.17
N PRO A 21 5.48 -11.69 -3.94
CA PRO A 21 5.47 -10.24 -3.80
C PRO A 21 4.92 -9.76 -5.14
N GLY A 22 3.73 -9.15 -5.15
CA GLY A 22 3.20 -8.45 -6.32
C GLY A 22 4.18 -7.36 -6.80
N PRO A 23 3.79 -6.51 -7.76
CA PRO A 23 4.59 -5.31 -8.05
C PRO A 23 4.95 -4.61 -6.73
N SER A 24 6.12 -3.99 -6.68
CA SER A 24 6.57 -3.19 -5.54
C SER A 24 5.53 -2.09 -5.27
N VAL A 25 4.51 -2.40 -4.47
CA VAL A 25 3.49 -1.46 -4.08
C VAL A 25 4.20 -0.51 -3.13
N MET A 26 4.66 0.63 -3.66
CA MET A 26 4.99 1.76 -2.81
C MET A 26 3.77 1.95 -1.91
N SER A 27 4.01 2.01 -0.60
CA SER A 27 2.93 2.25 0.34
C SER A 27 2.18 3.53 -0.06
N ASP A 28 0.89 3.63 0.27
CA ASP A 28 0.13 4.86 0.01
C ASP A 28 0.84 6.10 0.56
N ALA A 29 1.63 5.95 1.64
CA ALA A 29 2.49 6.98 2.20
C ALA A 29 3.66 7.37 1.28
N GLU A 30 4.32 6.41 0.62
CA GLU A 30 5.38 6.67 -0.35
C GLU A 30 4.83 7.27 -1.65
N ILE A 31 3.64 6.83 -2.10
CA ILE A 31 2.97 7.40 -3.27
C ILE A 31 2.47 8.81 -3.00
N ALA A 32 1.87 9.06 -1.83
CA ALA A 32 1.50 10.39 -1.39
C ALA A 32 2.74 11.27 -1.30
N THR A 33 3.79 10.83 -0.60
CA THR A 33 5.04 11.58 -0.49
C THR A 33 5.66 11.88 -1.87
N ALA A 34 5.74 10.90 -2.78
CA ALA A 34 6.27 11.10 -4.13
C ALA A 34 5.41 12.07 -4.96
N THR A 35 4.10 11.86 -5.01
CA THR A 35 3.15 12.72 -5.73
C THR A 35 3.17 14.16 -5.18
N GLU A 36 3.34 14.30 -3.87
CA GLU A 36 3.34 15.57 -3.15
C GLU A 36 4.68 16.32 -3.19
N MET A 37 5.79 15.60 -3.38
CA MET A 37 7.13 16.17 -3.67
C MET A 37 7.30 16.56 -5.15
N GLY A 38 6.27 16.32 -5.98
CA GLY A 38 6.27 16.64 -7.40
C GLY A 38 7.00 15.63 -8.27
N VAL A 39 7.17 14.39 -7.79
CA VAL A 39 7.48 13.24 -8.65
C VAL A 39 6.32 13.10 -9.60
N GLN A 40 6.57 13.31 -10.89
CA GLN A 40 5.48 13.18 -11.85
C GLN A 40 5.15 11.71 -12.01
N ARG A 41 3.87 11.41 -12.25
CA ARG A 41 3.42 10.05 -12.63
C ARG A 41 4.30 9.45 -13.74
N GLY A 42 4.83 10.29 -14.63
CA GLY A 42 5.79 9.89 -15.67
C GLY A 42 7.10 9.30 -15.11
N ASP A 43 7.69 9.93 -14.10
CA ASP A 43 8.96 9.50 -13.49
C ASP A 43 8.79 8.12 -12.80
N TYR A 44 7.65 7.93 -12.13
CA TYR A 44 7.32 6.66 -11.49
C TYR A 44 7.07 5.54 -12.51
N LEU A 45 6.33 5.83 -13.58
CA LEU A 45 6.12 4.87 -14.69
C LEU A 45 7.44 4.49 -15.37
N GLU A 46 8.40 5.43 -15.47
CA GLU A 46 9.72 5.14 -16.02
C GLU A 46 10.53 4.19 -15.14
N GLY A 47 10.48 4.36 -13.82
CA GLY A 47 11.06 3.41 -12.86
C GLY A 47 10.52 1.99 -13.04
N ILE A 48 9.20 1.84 -13.14
CA ILE A 48 8.56 0.53 -13.38
C ILE A 48 8.98 -0.07 -14.73
N ARG A 49 9.01 0.73 -15.80
CA ARG A 49 9.49 0.26 -17.11
C ARG A 49 10.97 -0.16 -17.08
N ALA A 50 11.79 0.44 -16.23
CA ALA A 50 13.17 0.00 -16.00
C ALA A 50 13.22 -1.35 -15.26
N GLU A 51 12.40 -1.54 -14.23
CA GLU A 51 12.27 -2.81 -13.51
C GLU A 51 11.84 -3.96 -14.43
N GLU A 52 10.81 -3.72 -15.25
CA GLU A 52 10.31 -4.71 -16.22
C GLU A 52 11.36 -5.09 -17.27
N ARG A 53 12.26 -4.16 -17.66
CA ARG A 53 13.40 -4.48 -18.54
C ARG A 53 14.41 -5.39 -17.85
N LEU A 54 14.80 -5.08 -16.61
CA LEU A 54 15.72 -5.91 -15.85
C LEU A 54 15.14 -7.30 -15.56
N MET A 55 13.84 -7.37 -15.28
CA MET A 55 13.10 -8.61 -15.14
C MET A 55 13.15 -9.43 -16.43
N SER A 56 12.86 -8.80 -17.58
CA SER A 56 12.94 -9.43 -18.89
C SER A 56 14.33 -9.99 -19.20
N GLU A 57 15.39 -9.24 -18.92
CA GLU A 57 16.77 -9.67 -19.12
C GLU A 57 17.12 -10.86 -18.22
N CYS A 58 16.73 -10.81 -16.94
CA CYS A 58 16.98 -11.86 -15.97
C CYS A 58 16.26 -13.17 -16.33
N MET A 59 15.00 -13.07 -16.77
CA MET A 59 14.21 -14.22 -17.21
C MET A 59 14.77 -14.84 -18.49
N ALA A 60 15.20 -14.01 -19.44
CA ALA A 60 15.86 -14.47 -20.66
C ALA A 60 17.17 -15.22 -20.35
N GLN A 61 17.98 -14.74 -19.39
CA GLN A 61 19.19 -15.45 -18.92
C GLN A 61 18.88 -16.82 -18.31
N ARG A 62 17.69 -16.99 -17.74
CA ARG A 62 17.19 -18.25 -17.19
C ARG A 62 16.47 -19.13 -18.20
N GLY A 63 16.40 -18.70 -19.46
CA GLY A 63 15.77 -19.46 -20.55
C GLY A 63 14.25 -19.35 -20.60
N TYR A 64 13.65 -18.39 -19.90
CA TYR A 64 12.21 -18.13 -19.92
C TYR A 64 11.89 -16.88 -20.74
N GLU A 65 10.86 -16.97 -21.56
CA GLU A 65 10.32 -15.81 -22.26
C GLU A 65 9.47 -14.98 -21.29
N TYR A 66 9.78 -13.69 -21.18
CA TYR A 66 9.09 -12.73 -20.33
C TYR A 66 8.61 -11.56 -21.17
N THR A 67 7.32 -11.23 -21.04
CA THR A 67 6.70 -10.05 -21.64
C THR A 67 6.53 -9.02 -20.52
N PRO A 68 7.24 -7.88 -20.59
CA PRO A 68 7.02 -6.74 -19.72
C PRO A 68 5.54 -6.39 -19.57
N LEU A 69 5.08 -6.25 -18.34
CA LEU A 69 3.75 -5.75 -18.04
C LEU A 69 3.73 -4.23 -18.25
N PRO A 70 2.63 -3.66 -18.78
CA PRO A 70 2.49 -2.21 -18.88
C PRO A 70 2.60 -1.60 -17.48
N ALA A 71 3.43 -0.58 -17.33
CA ALA A 71 3.65 0.08 -16.03
C ALA A 71 2.34 0.65 -15.46
N GLU A 72 1.42 1.02 -16.34
CA GLU A 72 0.09 1.53 -16.01
C GLU A 72 -0.82 0.46 -15.39
N ASP A 73 -0.60 -0.83 -15.73
CA ASP A 73 -1.35 -1.96 -15.18
C ASP A 73 -0.77 -2.44 -13.84
N LEU A 74 0.51 -2.13 -13.59
CA LEU A 74 1.20 -2.44 -12.34
C LEU A 74 0.94 -1.43 -11.23
N ILE A 75 0.45 -0.24 -11.57
CA ILE A 75 0.05 0.76 -10.59
C ILE A 75 -1.46 0.76 -10.44
N VAL A 76 -1.91 0.12 -9.38
CA VAL A 76 -3.30 0.18 -8.97
C VAL A 76 -3.50 1.43 -8.11
N PHE A 77 -3.66 2.59 -8.75
CA PHE A 77 -4.19 3.79 -8.08
C PHE A 77 -5.67 3.56 -7.79
N LYS A 78 -5.97 2.90 -6.67
CA LYS A 78 -7.34 2.69 -6.20
C LYS A 78 -7.85 3.95 -5.47
N THR A 79 -7.79 5.11 -6.12
CA THR A 79 -8.22 6.40 -5.53
C THR A 79 -9.74 6.58 -5.50
N ASP A 80 -10.48 5.74 -6.22
CA ASP A 80 -11.94 5.84 -6.35
C ASP A 80 -12.69 4.76 -5.56
N LEU A 81 -12.00 4.09 -4.63
CA LEU A 81 -12.68 3.08 -3.82
C LEU A 81 -13.61 3.72 -2.80
N PRO A 82 -14.79 3.12 -2.56
CA PRO A 82 -15.66 3.53 -1.46
C PRO A 82 -14.97 3.35 -0.09
N GLY A 83 -15.31 4.23 0.86
CA GLY A 83 -14.76 4.20 2.21
C GLY A 83 -13.26 4.49 2.26
N TYR A 84 -12.53 3.72 3.05
CA TYR A 84 -11.05 3.69 3.07
C TYR A 84 -10.47 2.69 2.06
N GLY A 85 -11.31 2.00 1.28
CA GLY A 85 -10.93 1.05 0.23
C GLY A 85 -10.53 -0.35 0.68
N MET A 86 -10.57 -0.63 1.98
CA MET A 86 -10.06 -1.89 2.53
C MET A 86 -11.06 -3.03 2.31
N THR A 87 -12.35 -2.81 2.61
CA THR A 87 -13.39 -3.84 2.45
C THR A 87 -13.74 -4.06 1.00
N GLN A 88 -13.60 -3.05 0.12
CA GLN A 88 -13.81 -3.25 -1.31
C GLN A 88 -12.81 -4.27 -1.88
N SER A 89 -11.56 -4.25 -1.42
CA SER A 89 -10.56 -5.24 -1.84
C SER A 89 -10.92 -6.66 -1.36
N LEU A 90 -11.50 -6.79 -0.17
CA LEU A 90 -12.02 -8.07 0.32
C LEU A 90 -13.23 -8.55 -0.50
N LEU A 91 -14.16 -7.64 -0.80
CA LEU A 91 -15.36 -7.93 -1.59
C LEU A 91 -15.00 -8.38 -3.01
N ASP A 92 -14.02 -7.72 -3.62
CA ASP A 92 -13.47 -8.14 -4.91
C ASP A 92 -12.94 -9.57 -4.81
N GLY A 93 -12.20 -9.89 -3.75
CA GLY A 93 -11.73 -11.26 -3.47
C GLY A 93 -12.85 -12.28 -3.37
N VAL A 94 -13.91 -11.98 -2.59
CA VAL A 94 -15.09 -12.86 -2.43
C VAL A 94 -15.82 -13.10 -3.75
N ARG A 95 -15.94 -12.07 -4.59
CA ARG A 95 -16.58 -12.17 -5.91
C ARG A 95 -15.72 -12.83 -6.97
N GLY A 96 -14.48 -13.21 -6.64
CA GLY A 96 -13.50 -13.65 -7.62
C GLY A 96 -13.10 -12.56 -8.63
N LEU A 97 -13.36 -11.29 -8.29
CA LEU A 97 -12.95 -10.11 -9.05
C LEU A 97 -11.58 -9.57 -8.60
N GLY A 98 -11.10 -10.02 -7.42
CA GLY A 98 -9.83 -9.64 -6.82
C GLY A 98 -8.69 -10.63 -7.07
N SER A 99 -8.94 -11.75 -7.76
CA SER A 99 -7.83 -12.51 -8.33
C SER A 99 -7.21 -11.66 -9.42
N GLU A 100 -5.99 -11.17 -9.20
CA GLU A 100 -5.18 -10.60 -10.28
C GLU A 100 -5.36 -11.49 -11.51
N PRO A 101 -5.72 -10.93 -12.68
CA PRO A 101 -5.78 -11.73 -13.89
C PRO A 101 -4.47 -12.53 -13.98
N PRO A 102 -4.54 -13.85 -14.22
CA PRO A 102 -3.37 -14.70 -14.12
C PRO A 102 -2.26 -14.09 -14.98
N ASP A 103 -1.10 -13.86 -14.39
CA ASP A 103 0.06 -13.22 -15.04
C ASP A 103 0.12 -13.74 -16.49
N PRO A 104 0.01 -12.88 -17.51
CA PRO A 104 -0.08 -13.31 -18.90
C PRO A 104 1.13 -14.17 -19.30
N ASN A 105 2.26 -14.00 -18.61
CA ASN A 105 3.44 -14.82 -18.80
C ASN A 105 3.31 -16.24 -18.23
N ILE A 106 2.53 -16.44 -17.17
CA ILE A 106 2.22 -17.76 -16.59
C ILE A 106 1.04 -18.41 -17.31
N ALA A 107 0.03 -17.62 -17.67
CA ALA A 107 -1.21 -18.10 -18.29
C ALA A 107 -0.95 -18.86 -19.60
N ARG A 108 0.06 -18.42 -20.37
CA ARG A 108 0.50 -19.04 -21.63
C ARG A 108 1.34 -20.31 -21.48
N LEU A 109 1.82 -20.63 -20.26
CA LEU A 109 2.72 -21.75 -20.05
C LEU A 109 1.98 -23.07 -19.82
N PRO A 110 2.52 -24.20 -20.34
CA PRO A 110 2.13 -25.55 -19.92
C PRO A 110 2.23 -25.71 -18.41
N LYS A 111 1.32 -26.48 -17.81
CA LYS A 111 1.23 -26.62 -16.34
C LYS A 111 2.55 -27.08 -15.72
N GLU A 112 3.26 -27.94 -16.42
CA GLU A 112 4.53 -28.55 -16.02
C GLU A 112 5.68 -27.53 -15.96
N GLN A 113 5.55 -26.39 -16.64
CA GLN A 113 6.56 -25.33 -16.70
C GLN A 113 6.29 -24.18 -15.74
N ARG A 114 5.07 -24.09 -15.17
CA ARG A 114 4.65 -22.94 -14.35
C ARG A 114 5.45 -22.82 -13.06
N GLU A 115 5.70 -23.93 -12.38
CA GLU A 115 6.45 -23.93 -11.12
C GLU A 115 7.88 -23.42 -11.33
N GLY A 116 8.62 -23.98 -12.29
CA GLY A 116 9.97 -23.52 -12.62
C GLY A 116 10.03 -22.08 -13.11
N TYR A 117 8.98 -21.60 -13.80
CA TYR A 117 8.87 -20.20 -14.19
C TYR A 117 8.64 -19.28 -12.98
N ILE A 118 7.76 -19.66 -12.06
CA ILE A 118 7.48 -18.89 -10.83
C ILE A 118 8.75 -18.79 -9.97
N ASP A 119 9.49 -19.87 -9.83
CA ASP A 119 10.77 -19.88 -9.09
C ASP A 119 11.81 -18.96 -9.74
N ALA A 120 11.94 -19.04 -11.06
CA ALA A 120 12.84 -18.18 -11.83
C ALA A 120 12.45 -16.69 -11.71
N ALA A 121 11.15 -16.39 -11.82
CA ALA A 121 10.60 -15.06 -11.68
C ALA A 121 10.84 -14.50 -10.28
N THR A 122 10.65 -15.31 -9.23
CA THR A 122 10.90 -14.94 -7.84
C THR A 122 12.37 -14.57 -7.63
N ALA A 123 13.30 -15.44 -8.06
CA ALA A 123 14.73 -15.18 -7.96
C ALA A 123 15.19 -13.98 -8.79
N CYS A 124 14.55 -13.73 -9.94
CA CYS A 124 14.80 -12.54 -10.74
C CYS A 124 14.30 -11.26 -10.05
N ARG A 125 13.11 -11.29 -9.45
CA ARG A 125 12.54 -10.17 -8.71
C ARG A 125 13.42 -9.76 -7.53
N GLU A 126 13.93 -10.73 -6.77
CA GLU A 126 14.90 -10.48 -5.70
C GLU A 126 16.20 -9.82 -6.21
N ARG A 127 16.67 -10.22 -7.39
CA ARG A 127 17.86 -9.60 -7.99
C ARG A 127 17.59 -8.17 -8.45
N VAL A 128 16.44 -7.93 -9.07
CA VAL A 128 16.03 -6.58 -9.52
C VAL A 128 15.86 -5.65 -8.32
N SER A 129 15.26 -6.12 -7.23
CA SER A 129 15.08 -5.32 -6.01
C SER A 129 16.40 -4.94 -5.32
N VAL A 130 17.43 -5.80 -5.39
CA VAL A 130 18.76 -5.53 -4.83
C VAL A 130 19.59 -4.55 -5.68
N VAL A 131 19.36 -4.50 -7.00
CA VAL A 131 20.07 -3.57 -7.90
C VAL A 131 19.62 -2.11 -7.71
N ARG A 132 18.44 -1.91 -7.11
CA ARG A 132 17.89 -0.58 -6.85
C ARG A 132 18.40 -0.04 -5.52
N GLU A 133 19.55 0.64 -5.51
CA GLU A 133 19.67 1.76 -4.57
C GLU A 133 18.51 2.69 -4.89
N SER A 134 17.60 2.86 -3.93
CA SER A 134 16.49 3.79 -4.12
C SER A 134 17.10 5.13 -4.54
N PRO A 135 16.61 5.80 -5.59
CA PRO A 135 17.05 7.16 -5.89
C PRO A 135 16.91 8.08 -4.66
N LEU A 136 15.94 7.78 -3.79
CA LEU A 136 15.72 8.43 -2.49
C LEU A 136 16.66 7.93 -1.36
N GLY A 137 17.58 7.03 -1.67
CA GLY A 137 18.57 6.44 -0.76
C GLY A 137 19.91 7.17 -0.76
N THR A 138 20.10 8.15 -1.66
CA THR A 138 21.27 9.04 -1.59
C THR A 138 21.26 9.80 -0.25
N PRO A 139 22.43 10.09 0.37
CA PRO A 139 22.47 10.82 1.63
C PRO A 139 21.66 12.12 1.60
N ALA A 140 21.75 12.90 0.52
CA ALA A 140 21.02 14.14 0.36
C ALA A 140 19.49 13.94 0.29
N ALA A 141 19.01 12.90 -0.40
CA ALA A 141 17.57 12.60 -0.45
C ALA A 141 17.06 12.03 0.89
N VAL A 142 17.87 11.25 1.60
CA VAL A 142 17.57 10.77 2.95
C VAL A 142 17.46 11.95 3.93
N ASP A 143 18.42 12.87 3.91
CA ASP A 143 18.43 14.07 4.76
C ASP A 143 17.21 14.95 4.47
N ALA A 144 16.89 15.16 3.18
CA ALA A 144 15.70 15.91 2.78
C ALA A 144 14.42 15.26 3.32
N ARG A 145 14.26 13.93 3.19
CA ARG A 145 13.08 13.22 3.74
C ARG A 145 13.00 13.34 5.26
N GLN A 146 14.11 13.14 5.96
CA GLN A 146 14.14 13.26 7.42
C GLN A 146 13.72 14.66 7.90
N LEU A 147 14.08 15.71 7.14
CA LEU A 147 13.63 17.07 7.41
C LEU A 147 12.09 17.18 7.31
N PHE A 148 11.48 16.63 6.26
CA PHE A 148 10.01 16.66 6.11
C PHE A 148 9.32 15.85 7.21
N ASP A 149 9.81 14.65 7.52
CA ASP A 149 9.27 13.80 8.59
C ASP A 149 9.33 14.51 9.95
N ALA A 150 10.48 15.10 10.29
CA ALA A 150 10.66 15.84 11.54
C ALA A 150 9.73 17.06 11.63
N ALA A 151 9.53 17.77 10.51
CA ALA A 151 8.64 18.94 10.48
C ALA A 151 7.17 18.55 10.69
N TRP A 152 6.70 17.45 10.09
CA TRP A 152 5.34 16.93 10.33
C TRP A 152 5.15 16.48 11.77
N GLU A 153 6.13 15.78 12.32
CA GLU A 153 6.15 15.37 13.73
C GLU A 153 6.09 16.56 14.70
N GLU A 154 6.75 17.67 14.38
CA GLU A 154 6.63 18.92 15.15
C GLU A 154 5.24 19.54 14.97
N PHE A 155 4.74 19.64 13.74
CA PHE A 155 3.43 20.18 13.43
C PHE A 155 2.30 19.48 14.18
N TYR A 156 2.30 18.15 14.22
CA TYR A 156 1.29 17.35 14.93
C TYR A 156 1.30 17.55 16.45
N ARG A 157 2.39 18.10 17.01
CA ARG A 157 2.48 18.46 18.44
C ARG A 157 2.13 19.92 18.72
N THR A 158 1.86 20.73 17.70
CA THR A 158 1.51 22.14 17.91
C THR A 158 0.18 22.26 18.64
N PRO A 159 0.01 23.24 19.56
CA PRO A 159 -1.26 23.43 20.26
C PRO A 159 -2.45 23.64 19.32
N GLY A 160 -2.23 24.27 18.15
CA GLY A 160 -3.27 24.48 17.15
C GLY A 160 -3.74 23.18 16.49
N PHE A 161 -2.81 22.26 16.16
CA PHE A 161 -3.20 20.97 15.60
C PHE A 161 -3.87 20.07 16.65
N VAL A 162 -3.36 20.05 17.88
CA VAL A 162 -3.96 19.30 18.99
C VAL A 162 -5.42 19.74 19.22
N ALA A 163 -5.67 21.05 19.30
CA ALA A 163 -7.04 21.58 19.42
C ALA A 163 -7.93 21.20 18.23
N ALA A 164 -7.38 21.18 17.01
CA ALA A 164 -8.11 20.76 15.83
C ALA A 164 -8.47 19.26 15.84
N VAL A 165 -7.61 18.41 16.41
CA VAL A 165 -7.92 16.98 16.63
C VAL A 165 -9.00 16.82 17.69
N GLU A 166 -8.99 17.62 18.75
CA GLU A 166 -10.09 17.65 19.75
C GLU A 166 -11.43 18.06 19.11
N ASP A 167 -11.44 19.10 18.27
CA ASP A 167 -12.63 19.52 17.53
C ASP A 167 -13.12 18.45 16.54
N TRP A 168 -12.21 17.82 15.80
CA TRP A 168 -12.51 16.68 14.92
C TRP A 168 -13.12 15.51 15.69
N SER A 169 -12.54 15.17 16.84
CA SER A 169 -13.03 14.10 17.71
C SER A 169 -14.44 14.39 18.21
N GLY A 170 -14.70 15.64 18.62
CA GLY A 170 -16.05 16.09 18.98
C GLY A 170 -17.04 15.95 17.81
N CYS A 171 -16.64 16.34 16.60
CA CYS A 171 -17.46 16.16 15.39
C CYS A 171 -17.77 14.68 15.11
N MET A 172 -16.80 13.78 15.28
CA MET A 172 -17.00 12.33 15.13
C MET A 172 -17.97 11.78 16.19
N ALA A 173 -17.85 12.25 17.44
CA ALA A 173 -18.73 11.86 18.53
C ALA A 173 -20.20 12.29 18.27
N GLU A 174 -20.41 13.49 17.72
CA GLU A 174 -21.74 13.95 17.30
C GLU A 174 -22.37 13.07 16.21
N LYS A 175 -21.53 12.41 15.40
CA LYS A 175 -21.94 11.42 14.38
C LYS A 175 -22.07 9.99 14.92
N GLY A 176 -21.81 9.78 16.21
CA GLY A 176 -21.92 8.50 16.90
C GLY A 176 -20.64 7.66 16.92
N TYR A 177 -19.48 8.27 16.65
CA TYR A 177 -18.18 7.60 16.63
C TYR A 177 -17.27 8.14 17.73
N GLU A 178 -16.88 7.29 18.67
CA GLU A 178 -16.00 7.66 19.79
C GLU A 178 -14.52 7.47 19.40
N PHE A 179 -14.00 8.37 18.56
CA PHE A 179 -12.58 8.36 18.16
C PHE A 179 -11.83 9.56 18.73
N SER A 180 -10.66 9.32 19.31
CA SER A 180 -9.80 10.33 19.93
C SER A 180 -8.57 10.69 19.10
N GLU A 181 -8.19 9.83 18.15
CA GLU A 181 -7.05 10.03 17.26
C GLU A 181 -7.47 9.86 15.78
N LEU A 182 -6.89 10.68 14.88
CA LEU A 182 -7.21 10.69 13.45
C LEU A 182 -7.03 9.33 12.74
N ARG A 183 -6.24 8.42 13.29
CA ARG A 183 -5.99 7.08 12.72
C ARG A 183 -6.99 6.02 13.17
N GLU A 184 -7.68 6.25 14.28
CA GLU A 184 -8.59 5.25 14.88
C GLU A 184 -9.73 4.82 13.96
N PRO A 185 -10.37 5.69 13.16
CA PRO A 185 -11.39 5.25 12.21
C PRO A 185 -10.89 4.13 11.29
N LYS A 186 -9.71 4.32 10.68
CA LYS A 186 -9.09 3.32 9.80
C LYS A 186 -8.67 2.07 10.57
N LEU A 187 -8.07 2.22 11.75
CA LEU A 187 -7.67 1.07 12.57
C LEU A 187 -8.89 0.23 13.01
N SER A 188 -10.01 0.87 13.34
CA SER A 188 -11.24 0.16 13.72
C SER A 188 -11.76 -0.71 12.58
N MET A 189 -11.67 -0.25 11.33
CA MET A 189 -12.05 -1.03 10.16
C MET A 189 -11.06 -2.19 9.89
N ILE A 190 -9.76 -1.98 10.13
CA ILE A 190 -8.76 -3.05 10.04
C ILE A 190 -9.06 -4.15 11.08
N ASP A 191 -9.36 -3.78 12.32
CA ASP A 191 -9.67 -4.73 13.38
C ASP A 191 -10.92 -5.57 13.03
N GLN A 192 -11.94 -4.95 12.44
CA GLN A 192 -13.13 -5.66 11.96
C GLN A 192 -12.82 -6.61 10.80
N LEU A 193 -11.98 -6.21 9.85
CA LEU A 193 -11.54 -7.07 8.75
C LEU A 193 -10.73 -8.28 9.26
N VAL A 194 -9.83 -8.06 10.23
CA VAL A 194 -9.06 -9.13 10.88
C VAL A 194 -9.97 -10.08 11.63
N ALA A 195 -10.95 -9.56 12.39
CA ALA A 195 -11.92 -10.38 13.10
C ALA A 195 -12.79 -11.21 12.13
N LEU A 196 -13.26 -10.59 11.04
CA LEU A 196 -14.03 -11.27 10.01
C LEU A 196 -13.24 -12.38 9.34
N SER A 197 -12.01 -12.10 8.89
CA SER A 197 -11.15 -13.11 8.27
C SER A 197 -10.80 -14.26 9.21
N SER A 198 -10.61 -13.98 10.51
CA SER A 198 -10.31 -14.98 11.53
C SER A 198 -11.52 -15.82 11.94
N SER A 199 -12.74 -15.38 11.62
CA SER A 199 -13.98 -16.09 11.96
C SER A 199 -14.33 -17.23 10.98
N VAL A 200 -13.62 -17.32 9.87
CA VAL A 200 -13.87 -18.27 8.79
C VAL A 200 -12.75 -19.30 8.77
N ASP A 201 -13.09 -20.59 8.83
CA ASP A 201 -12.12 -21.67 8.63
C ASP A 201 -11.61 -21.67 7.19
N ASP A 202 -10.35 -22.08 6.94
CA ASP A 202 -9.67 -22.11 5.63
C ASP A 202 -10.46 -22.77 4.46
N SER A 203 -11.50 -23.53 4.77
CA SER A 203 -12.35 -24.24 3.79
C SER A 203 -13.68 -23.55 3.49
N THR A 204 -14.01 -22.46 4.17
CA THR A 204 -15.28 -21.75 4.02
C THR A 204 -15.03 -20.43 3.28
N LEU A 205 -15.86 -20.14 2.28
CA LEU A 205 -15.84 -18.83 1.62
C LEU A 205 -16.53 -17.81 2.54
N LEU A 206 -15.97 -16.60 2.60
CA LEU A 206 -16.63 -15.47 3.25
C LEU A 206 -17.99 -15.20 2.60
N ASP A 207 -19.01 -15.02 3.43
CA ASP A 207 -20.33 -14.64 2.96
C ASP A 207 -20.30 -13.22 2.37
N GLU A 208 -20.71 -13.07 1.11
CA GLU A 208 -20.71 -11.78 0.43
C GLU A 208 -21.60 -10.74 1.14
N GLY A 209 -22.71 -11.17 1.74
CA GLY A 209 -23.61 -10.29 2.49
C GLY A 209 -22.94 -9.69 3.72
N VAL A 210 -22.13 -10.47 4.42
CA VAL A 210 -21.32 -9.99 5.57
C VAL A 210 -20.29 -8.97 5.12
N VAL A 211 -19.58 -9.23 4.01
CA VAL A 211 -18.58 -8.27 3.48
C VAL A 211 -19.25 -6.99 2.97
N LEU A 212 -20.42 -7.09 2.35
CA LEU A 212 -21.21 -5.91 1.92
C LEU A 212 -21.69 -5.07 3.10
N ALA A 213 -22.08 -5.70 4.21
CA ALA A 213 -22.45 -5.00 5.43
C ALA A 213 -21.27 -4.23 6.02
N LEU A 214 -20.09 -4.87 6.09
CA LEU A 214 -18.86 -4.23 6.54
C LEU A 214 -18.44 -3.08 5.61
N LEU A 215 -18.62 -3.23 4.30
CA LEU A 215 -18.33 -2.15 3.34
C LEU A 215 -19.24 -0.94 3.56
N ALA A 216 -20.52 -1.16 3.84
CA ALA A 216 -21.45 -0.08 4.15
C ALA A 216 -21.04 0.67 5.44
N GLU A 217 -20.55 -0.05 6.45
CA GLU A 217 -20.01 0.53 7.67
C GLU A 217 -18.74 1.34 7.41
N GLU A 218 -17.78 0.79 6.64
CA GLU A 218 -16.56 1.50 6.26
C GLU A 218 -16.85 2.80 5.50
N ILE A 219 -17.83 2.78 4.59
CA ILE A 219 -18.28 3.99 3.87
C ILE A 219 -18.81 5.02 4.86
N ALA A 220 -19.70 4.63 5.78
CA ALA A 220 -20.30 5.55 6.74
C ALA A 220 -19.26 6.19 7.66
N VAL A 221 -18.32 5.40 8.19
CA VAL A 221 -17.22 5.89 9.03
C VAL A 221 -16.30 6.83 8.24
N SER A 222 -15.94 6.44 7.01
CA SER A 222 -15.07 7.25 6.15
C SER A 222 -15.73 8.56 5.70
N ASP A 223 -17.02 8.56 5.40
CA ASP A 223 -17.78 9.78 5.08
C ASP A 223 -17.82 10.73 6.27
N ALA A 224 -18.10 10.21 7.47
CA ALA A 224 -18.06 10.98 8.71
C ALA A 224 -16.67 11.60 8.96
N ASP A 225 -15.63 10.80 8.84
CA ASP A 225 -14.24 11.23 9.01
C ASP A 225 -13.85 12.30 7.99
N ARG A 226 -14.13 12.09 6.68
CA ARG A 226 -13.87 13.08 5.63
C ARG A 226 -14.57 14.42 5.91
N GLU A 227 -15.84 14.38 6.29
CA GLU A 227 -16.60 15.59 6.62
C GLU A 227 -15.98 16.33 7.82
N CYS A 228 -15.68 15.62 8.91
CA CYS A 228 -15.07 16.22 10.10
C CYS A 228 -13.65 16.75 9.84
N ARG A 229 -12.84 16.01 9.05
CA ARG A 229 -11.50 16.45 8.66
C ARG A 229 -11.53 17.71 7.80
N ALA A 230 -12.45 17.81 6.85
CA ALA A 230 -12.60 19.00 6.00
C ALA A 230 -12.90 20.27 6.82
N LEU A 231 -13.60 20.13 7.94
CA LEU A 231 -13.94 21.24 8.83
C LEU A 231 -12.77 21.67 9.72
N HIS A 232 -12.00 20.72 10.25
CA HIS A 232 -11.08 20.97 11.35
C HIS A 232 -9.59 20.76 10.99
N ILE A 233 -9.26 19.82 10.12
CA ILE A 233 -7.90 19.32 9.90
C ILE A 233 -7.32 19.77 8.56
N ASP A 234 -8.02 19.52 7.47
CA ASP A 234 -7.43 19.53 6.11
C ASP A 234 -6.83 20.89 5.73
N ARG A 235 -7.46 21.99 6.16
CA ARG A 235 -6.94 23.34 5.91
C ARG A 235 -5.63 23.60 6.64
N LEU A 236 -5.50 23.13 7.87
CA LEU A 236 -4.28 23.32 8.67
C LEU A 236 -3.11 22.54 8.06
N GLU A 237 -3.36 21.28 7.69
CA GLU A 237 -2.37 20.43 7.00
C GLU A 237 -1.96 21.04 5.65
N LEU A 238 -2.92 21.54 4.86
CA LEU A 238 -2.63 22.18 3.57
C LEU A 238 -1.80 23.47 3.73
N ASP A 239 -2.15 24.32 4.69
CA ASP A 239 -1.42 25.56 4.97
C ASP A 239 -0.01 25.27 5.48
N PHE A 240 0.14 24.30 6.38
CA PHE A 240 1.44 23.84 6.88
C PHE A 240 2.31 23.29 5.74
N LYS A 241 1.78 22.35 4.95
CA LYS A 241 2.44 21.77 3.79
C LYS A 241 2.89 22.82 2.79
N THR A 242 2.02 23.77 2.48
CA THR A 242 2.33 24.86 1.53
C THR A 242 3.50 25.71 2.02
N ARG A 243 3.57 25.99 3.33
CA ARG A 243 4.73 26.69 3.93
C ARG A 243 5.96 25.81 3.92
N LEU A 244 5.85 24.56 4.36
CA LEU A 244 6.97 23.62 4.43
C LEU A 244 7.65 23.43 3.08
N LEU A 245 6.88 23.24 2.00
CA LEU A 245 7.41 23.11 0.65
C LEU A 245 8.07 24.40 0.14
N ARG A 246 7.50 25.57 0.49
CA ARG A 246 8.04 26.86 0.09
C ARG A 246 9.37 27.16 0.80
N ASP A 247 9.41 26.90 2.09
CA ASP A 247 10.54 27.24 2.95
C ASP A 247 11.73 26.26 2.76
N ASN A 248 11.47 25.10 2.16
CA ASN A 248 12.47 24.05 1.89
C ASN A 248 12.60 23.74 0.39
N ALA A 249 12.51 24.77 -0.46
CA ALA A 249 12.56 24.62 -1.92
C ALA A 249 13.82 23.87 -2.42
N ASP A 250 14.96 24.06 -1.77
CA ASP A 250 16.22 23.37 -2.10
C ASP A 250 16.14 21.86 -1.81
N SER A 251 15.60 21.46 -0.66
CA SER A 251 15.36 20.06 -0.32
C SER A 251 14.36 19.41 -1.29
N VAL A 252 13.33 20.15 -1.72
CA VAL A 252 12.41 19.69 -2.76
C VAL A 252 13.13 19.49 -4.10
N ALA A 253 14.07 20.36 -4.46
CA ALA A 253 14.87 20.22 -5.67
C ALA A 253 15.74 18.95 -5.62
N VAL A 254 16.41 18.69 -4.49
CA VAL A 254 17.20 17.47 -4.26
C VAL A 254 16.33 16.21 -4.45
N LEU A 255 15.16 16.18 -3.83
CA LEU A 255 14.24 15.04 -3.94
C LEU A 255 13.77 14.82 -5.38
N ARG A 256 13.50 15.90 -6.13
CA ARG A 256 13.14 15.80 -7.55
C ARG A 256 14.29 15.29 -8.42
N SER A 257 15.49 15.83 -8.28
CA SER A 257 16.67 15.37 -9.04
C SER A 257 16.96 13.90 -8.77
N ALA A 258 16.91 13.51 -7.49
CA ALA A 258 17.01 12.12 -7.07
C ALA A 258 15.99 11.24 -7.80
N THR A 259 14.71 11.63 -7.83
CA THR A 259 13.66 10.83 -8.50
C THR A 259 13.81 10.73 -10.02
N ARG A 260 14.55 11.63 -10.66
CA ARG A 260 14.85 11.57 -12.10
C ARG A 260 16.13 10.79 -12.43
N GLY A 261 16.86 10.33 -11.42
CA GLY A 261 18.18 9.74 -11.62
C GLY A 261 19.23 10.75 -12.12
N GLU A 262 18.96 12.06 -11.93
CA GLU A 262 19.92 13.12 -12.21
C GLU A 262 20.86 13.21 -11.01
N THR A 263 22.08 12.67 -11.13
CA THR A 263 23.15 12.89 -10.15
C THR A 263 23.85 14.21 -10.45
N ASP A 264 23.98 15.08 -9.44
CA ASP A 264 24.84 16.28 -9.47
C ASP A 264 26.32 15.93 -9.72
#